data_AF-A0A7S2GVT9-F1
#
_entry.id   AF-A0A7S2GVT9-F1
#
_cell.length_a   1.000
_cell.length_b   1.000
_cell.length_c   1.000
_cell.angle_alpha   90.00
_cell.angle_beta   90.00
_cell.angle_gamma   90.00
#
_symmetry.space_group_name_H-M   'P 1'
#
loop_
_entity.id
_entity.type
_entity.pdbx_description
1 polymer ?
#
loop_
_entity_poly.entity_id
_entity_poly.type
_entity_poly.pdbx_seq_one_letter_code
_entity_poly.pdbx_strand_id
1 'polypeptide(L)'
;FKTSAVSDTKMRLSRILPLLLAFNDVARSFNHVLPTFRNLQRVAGRSSIPRQATIAPPSPPTEPAMPEVLRREPVKGTPYTSLVVGIPRETTAGEQRVGQSPESIAKLVKAGFSVKVEEGAGTSAAISDALYEAVGATIVDHASVWKSDIITKIHPPTLEEAALLENRMLISMIQPQLNEELMTQLQEQKATAFALDCIPRLLSRGQAYDVLSSQANIAGYRAVIETANEFGRFFTGQMTAAGKVPPATVLVLGAGVAGFVAIG
;
A
#
# COMPACT_ATOMS: atom_id res chain seq x y z
N PHE A 1 28.32 16.33 -19.91
CA PHE A 1 29.11 16.55 -18.69
C PHE A 1 28.86 15.39 -17.73
N LYS A 2 29.94 14.65 -17.45
CA LYS A 2 30.24 13.70 -16.35
C LYS A 2 29.09 13.01 -15.60
N THR A 3 28.98 11.71 -15.85
CA THR A 3 29.03 10.59 -14.87
C THR A 3 29.22 10.94 -13.37
N SER A 4 28.16 11.39 -12.69
CA SER A 4 28.13 11.42 -11.21
C SER A 4 26.75 11.18 -10.57
N ALA A 5 25.65 11.14 -11.34
CA ALA A 5 24.29 11.05 -10.78
C ALA A 5 23.76 9.61 -10.53
N VAL A 6 24.52 8.56 -10.89
CA VAL A 6 24.05 7.16 -10.83
C VAL A 6 24.47 6.44 -9.52
N SER A 7 25.41 6.98 -8.76
CA SER A 7 25.80 6.39 -7.46
C SER A 7 24.86 6.79 -6.32
N ASP A 8 24.25 7.98 -6.37
CA ASP A 8 23.43 8.51 -5.27
C ASP A 8 22.02 7.89 -5.19
N THR A 9 21.43 7.52 -6.32
CA THR A 9 20.12 6.81 -6.35
C THR A 9 20.24 5.38 -5.80
N LYS A 10 21.39 4.73 -6.00
CA LYS A 10 21.69 3.41 -5.43
C LYS A 10 21.94 3.45 -3.92
N MET A 11 22.26 4.60 -3.34
CA MET A 11 22.54 4.77 -1.91
C MET A 11 21.28 5.04 -1.08
N ARG A 12 20.20 5.55 -1.71
CA ARG A 12 18.90 5.77 -1.07
C ARG A 12 18.02 4.51 -0.98
N LEU A 13 18.07 3.60 -1.96
CA LEU A 13 17.30 2.33 -1.91
C LEU A 13 17.76 1.38 -0.78
N SER A 14 19.03 1.43 -0.33
CA SER A 14 19.52 0.60 0.78
C SER A 14 18.94 0.95 2.14
N ARG A 15 18.35 2.15 2.30
CA ARG A 15 17.75 2.57 3.57
C ARG A 15 16.31 2.07 3.75
N ILE A 16 15.66 1.55 2.69
CA ILE A 16 14.21 1.29 2.66
C ILE A 16 13.88 -0.22 2.71
N LEU A 17 14.80 -1.07 2.28
CA LEU A 17 14.56 -2.52 2.18
C LEU A 17 14.30 -3.24 3.54
N PRO A 18 14.90 -2.84 4.68
CA PRO A 18 14.61 -3.45 5.98
C PRO A 18 13.18 -3.14 6.47
N LEU A 19 12.64 -1.97 6.13
CA LEU A 19 11.27 -1.56 6.52
C LEU A 19 10.22 -2.37 5.74
N LEU A 20 10.46 -2.66 4.46
CA LEU A 20 9.60 -3.50 3.62
C LEU A 20 9.62 -4.98 4.03
N LEU A 21 10.72 -5.45 4.64
CA LEU A 21 10.87 -6.84 5.11
C LEU A 21 10.17 -7.08 6.46
N ALA A 22 10.12 -6.08 7.35
CA ALA A 22 9.38 -6.16 8.61
C ALA A 22 7.85 -6.30 8.42
N PHE A 23 7.30 -5.77 7.33
CA PHE A 23 5.89 -5.99 6.95
C PHE A 23 5.62 -7.39 6.39
N ASN A 24 6.65 -8.12 5.95
CA ASN A 24 6.50 -9.39 5.24
C ASN A 24 6.46 -10.62 6.18
N ASP A 25 6.93 -10.50 7.42
CA ASP A 25 6.92 -11.62 8.39
C ASP A 25 5.55 -11.87 9.03
N VAL A 26 4.60 -10.93 8.92
CA VAL A 26 3.20 -11.15 9.32
C VAL A 26 2.44 -12.01 8.28
N ALA A 27 2.87 -12.03 7.02
CA ALA A 27 2.20 -12.75 5.93
C ALA A 27 2.57 -14.24 5.82
N ARG A 28 3.59 -14.72 6.57
CA ARG A 28 4.06 -16.12 6.50
C ARG A 28 3.34 -17.11 7.40
N SER A 29 2.40 -16.66 8.25
CA SER A 29 1.72 -17.54 9.22
C SER A 29 0.48 -18.29 8.70
N PHE A 30 0.22 -18.29 7.38
CA PHE A 30 -1.02 -18.84 6.81
C PHE A 30 -0.82 -19.94 5.76
N ASN A 31 0.14 -20.86 5.95
CA ASN A 31 0.23 -22.07 5.14
C ASN A 31 0.44 -23.32 6.01
N HIS A 32 -0.64 -23.75 6.67
CA HIS A 32 -0.85 -25.15 7.00
C HIS A 32 -2.35 -25.43 6.98
N VAL A 33 -2.75 -26.34 6.08
CA VAL A 33 -3.80 -27.37 6.20
C VAL A 33 -4.25 -27.70 4.79
N LEU A 34 -3.83 -28.87 4.28
CA LEU A 34 -4.60 -29.76 3.40
C LEU A 34 -3.78 -31.07 3.22
N PRO A 35 -4.27 -32.23 3.69
CA PRO A 35 -3.70 -33.52 3.31
C PRO A 35 -4.75 -34.41 2.63
N THR A 36 -4.58 -34.77 1.35
CA THR A 36 -5.21 -35.98 0.80
C THR A 36 -4.43 -36.43 -0.45
N PHE A 37 -4.38 -37.75 -0.66
CA PHE A 37 -3.78 -38.49 -1.78
C PHE A 37 -2.34 -39.01 -1.60
N ARG A 38 -2.21 -40.10 -0.84
CA ARG A 38 -1.20 -41.14 -1.16
C ARG A 38 -1.59 -42.48 -0.55
N ASN A 39 -2.29 -43.33 -1.30
CA ASN A 39 -2.42 -44.76 -1.01
C ASN A 39 -2.78 -45.52 -2.30
N LEU A 40 -1.78 -45.75 -3.14
CA LEU A 40 -1.84 -46.74 -4.22
C LEU A 40 -0.43 -47.02 -4.70
N GLN A 41 0.21 -48.02 -4.08
CA GLN A 41 1.18 -48.95 -4.68
C GLN A 41 1.75 -49.86 -3.58
N ARG A 42 0.92 -50.80 -3.12
CA ARG A 42 1.37 -52.09 -2.55
C ARG A 42 1.12 -53.16 -3.59
N VAL A 43 2.11 -53.43 -4.45
CA VAL A 43 2.35 -54.76 -5.03
C VAL A 43 3.85 -54.88 -5.25
N ALA A 44 4.50 -55.64 -4.36
CA ALA A 44 5.89 -56.00 -4.46
C ALA A 44 6.03 -57.25 -5.36
N GLY A 45 6.79 -57.11 -6.44
CA GLY A 45 7.28 -58.21 -7.27
C GLY A 45 8.81 -58.17 -7.30
N ARG A 46 9.44 -59.26 -6.84
CA ARG A 46 10.88 -59.47 -6.67
C ARG A 46 11.65 -59.40 -8.00
N SER A 47 12.77 -58.69 -8.03
CA SER A 47 13.99 -59.17 -8.68
C SER A 47 15.22 -58.51 -8.06
N SER A 48 16.18 -59.35 -7.67
CA SER A 48 17.45 -59.00 -7.03
C SER A 48 18.49 -58.68 -8.11
N ILE A 49 18.77 -57.39 -8.30
CA ILE A 49 19.90 -56.89 -9.10
C ILE A 49 20.99 -56.44 -8.11
N PRO A 50 22.26 -56.84 -8.28
CA PRO A 50 23.34 -56.42 -7.39
C PRO A 50 23.52 -54.89 -7.45
N ARG A 51 23.54 -54.24 -6.28
CA ARG A 51 23.74 -52.79 -6.15
C ARG A 51 25.12 -52.43 -6.71
N GLN A 52 25.14 -51.81 -7.89
CA GLN A 52 26.29 -51.01 -8.33
C GLN A 52 26.56 -49.93 -7.28
N ALA A 53 27.84 -49.73 -6.96
CA ALA A 53 28.30 -48.67 -6.08
C ALA A 53 27.75 -47.32 -6.58
N THR A 54 26.91 -46.69 -5.76
CA THR A 54 26.39 -45.35 -6.03
C THR A 54 27.56 -44.37 -5.95
N ILE A 55 28.03 -43.91 -7.09
CA ILE A 55 28.96 -42.78 -7.18
C ILE A 55 28.21 -41.58 -6.59
N ALA A 56 28.77 -40.97 -5.54
CA ALA A 56 28.19 -39.76 -4.96
C ALA A 56 28.06 -38.68 -6.07
N PRO A 57 26.95 -37.93 -6.13
CA PRO A 57 26.84 -36.83 -7.07
C PRO A 57 27.99 -35.84 -6.82
N PRO A 58 28.62 -35.28 -7.86
CA PRO A 58 29.66 -34.28 -7.66
C PRO A 58 29.09 -33.11 -6.87
N SER A 59 29.88 -32.61 -5.92
CA SER A 59 29.55 -31.41 -5.14
C SER A 59 29.07 -30.30 -6.06
N PRO A 60 28.01 -29.54 -5.69
CA PRO A 60 27.62 -28.38 -6.47
C PRO A 60 28.84 -27.47 -6.64
N PRO A 61 29.06 -26.87 -7.83
CA PRO A 61 30.16 -25.94 -8.04
C PRO A 61 30.06 -24.84 -6.99
N THR A 62 31.12 -24.64 -6.22
CA THR A 62 31.24 -23.52 -5.27
C THR A 62 30.95 -22.26 -6.05
N GLU A 63 29.80 -21.61 -5.80
CA GLU A 63 29.51 -20.30 -6.37
C GLU A 63 30.72 -19.40 -6.04
N PRO A 64 31.31 -18.71 -7.03
CA PRO A 64 32.37 -17.76 -6.74
C PRO A 64 31.80 -16.74 -5.76
N ALA A 65 32.41 -16.65 -4.58
CA ALA A 65 31.99 -15.74 -3.53
C ALA A 65 31.85 -14.33 -4.13
N MET A 66 30.65 -13.75 -3.99
CA MET A 66 30.40 -12.39 -4.46
C MET A 66 31.46 -11.46 -3.83
N PRO A 67 32.02 -10.50 -4.59
CA PRO A 67 33.01 -9.58 -4.05
C PRO A 67 32.44 -8.86 -2.82
N GLU A 68 33.21 -8.85 -1.75
CA GLU A 68 32.87 -8.35 -0.40
C GLU A 68 32.40 -6.87 -0.37
N VAL A 69 32.60 -6.16 -1.48
CA VAL A 69 32.33 -4.73 -1.71
C VAL A 69 30.84 -4.33 -1.62
N LEU A 70 29.91 -5.27 -1.52
CA LEU A 70 28.46 -4.99 -1.41
C LEU A 70 27.85 -5.21 -0.02
N ARG A 71 28.62 -5.62 0.99
CA ARG A 71 28.12 -5.69 2.37
C ARG A 71 28.02 -4.29 2.96
N ARG A 72 26.93 -3.57 2.64
CA ARG A 72 26.57 -2.33 3.35
C ARG A 72 26.33 -2.68 4.81
N GLU A 73 27.02 -1.99 5.73
CA GLU A 73 26.76 -2.15 7.16
C GLU A 73 25.26 -1.97 7.42
N PRO A 74 24.64 -2.83 8.26
CA PRO A 74 23.23 -2.71 8.56
C PRO A 74 22.97 -1.35 9.17
N VAL A 75 22.27 -0.49 8.43
CA VAL A 75 21.85 0.83 8.93
C VAL A 75 21.01 0.57 10.17
N LYS A 76 21.48 1.07 11.32
CA LYS A 76 20.78 0.93 12.59
C LYS A 76 19.45 1.68 12.50
N GLY A 77 18.35 0.95 12.36
CA GLY A 77 17.01 1.52 12.28
C GLY A 77 16.61 2.17 13.60
N THR A 78 15.78 3.20 13.53
CA THR A 78 15.05 3.71 14.70
C THR A 78 13.96 2.71 15.08
N PRO A 79 13.80 2.41 16.38
CA PRO A 79 12.74 1.50 16.84
C PRO A 79 11.35 2.13 16.63
N TYR A 80 10.34 1.31 16.34
CA TYR A 80 8.98 1.79 16.09
C TYR A 80 8.36 2.54 17.26
N THR A 81 8.71 2.16 18.49
CA THR A 81 8.27 2.81 19.74
C THR A 81 8.73 4.26 19.87
N SER A 82 9.76 4.66 19.12
CA SER A 82 10.28 6.03 19.11
C SER A 82 9.73 6.87 17.96
N LEU A 83 8.87 6.31 17.11
CA LEU A 83 8.30 6.99 15.95
C LEU A 83 6.82 7.33 16.17
N VAL A 84 6.47 8.55 15.81
CA VAL A 84 5.10 9.06 15.85
C VAL A 84 4.55 9.22 14.44
N VAL A 85 3.38 8.63 14.19
CA VAL A 85 2.61 8.80 12.94
C VAL A 85 1.53 9.86 13.16
N GLY A 86 1.54 10.91 12.36
CA GLY A 86 0.56 12.00 12.35
C GLY A 86 -0.42 11.86 11.18
N ILE A 87 -1.71 12.00 11.47
CA ILE A 87 -2.80 11.97 10.49
C ILE A 87 -3.52 13.33 10.55
N PRO A 88 -3.14 14.28 9.67
CA PRO A 88 -3.79 15.59 9.61
C PRO A 88 -5.17 15.47 8.95
N ARG A 89 -6.01 16.47 9.18
CA ARG A 89 -7.27 16.65 8.46
C ARG A 89 -6.98 17.11 7.03
N GLU A 90 -7.79 16.63 6.09
CA GLU A 90 -7.69 17.10 4.72
C GLU A 90 -8.28 18.51 4.57
N THR A 91 -7.52 19.38 3.93
CA THR A 91 -7.84 20.80 3.70
C THR A 91 -8.40 21.06 2.30
N THR A 92 -8.32 20.07 1.41
CA THR A 92 -8.83 20.16 0.03
C THR A 92 -10.35 20.23 0.03
N ALA A 93 -10.92 21.20 -0.69
CA ALA A 93 -12.36 21.38 -0.79
C ALA A 93 -13.04 20.14 -1.38
N GLY A 94 -14.07 19.64 -0.70
CA GLY A 94 -14.83 18.45 -1.12
C GLY A 94 -14.17 17.11 -0.82
N GLU A 95 -12.96 17.10 -0.22
CA GLU A 95 -12.36 15.86 0.25
C GLU A 95 -13.09 15.36 1.50
N GLN A 96 -13.50 14.10 1.45
CA GLN A 96 -14.24 13.42 2.53
C GLN A 96 -13.47 12.25 3.11
N ARG A 97 -12.39 11.81 2.45
CA ARG A 97 -11.54 10.71 2.87
C ARG A 97 -10.54 11.19 3.93
N VAL A 98 -9.93 10.23 4.63
CA VAL A 98 -8.92 10.45 5.66
C VAL A 98 -7.71 9.55 5.43
N GLY A 99 -6.51 10.04 5.75
CA GLY A 99 -5.25 9.34 5.46
C GLY A 99 -5.13 7.94 6.10
N GLN A 100 -5.81 7.70 7.22
CA GLN A 100 -5.84 6.40 7.90
C GLN A 100 -7.22 6.13 8.54
N SER A 101 -7.65 4.86 8.46
CA SER A 101 -8.86 4.39 9.14
C SER A 101 -8.52 3.86 10.54
N PRO A 102 -9.50 3.73 11.46
CA PRO A 102 -9.28 3.10 12.76
C PRO A 102 -8.65 1.70 12.63
N GLU A 103 -9.05 0.91 11.64
CA GLU A 103 -8.48 -0.42 11.40
C GLU A 103 -7.00 -0.40 11.02
N SER A 104 -6.55 0.58 10.23
CA SER A 104 -5.14 0.70 9.88
C SER A 104 -4.32 1.21 11.07
N ILE A 105 -4.87 2.12 11.87
CA ILE A 105 -4.26 2.61 13.10
C ILE A 105 -4.08 1.49 14.12
N ALA A 106 -5.06 0.59 14.28
CA ALA A 106 -4.94 -0.58 15.16
C ALA A 106 -3.70 -1.41 14.84
N LYS A 107 -3.40 -1.57 13.55
CA LYS A 107 -2.24 -2.31 13.07
C LYS A 107 -0.93 -1.56 13.36
N LEU A 108 -0.93 -0.23 13.20
CA LEU A 108 0.23 0.62 13.51
C LEU A 108 0.55 0.62 15.01
N VAL A 109 -0.46 0.78 15.86
CA VAL A 109 -0.32 0.72 17.32
C VAL A 109 0.18 -0.66 17.74
N LYS A 110 -0.38 -1.75 17.17
CA LYS A 110 0.09 -3.13 17.42
C LYS A 110 1.55 -3.35 16.99
N ALA A 111 2.01 -2.68 15.93
CA ALA A 111 3.41 -2.71 15.50
C ALA A 111 4.33 -1.88 16.41
N GLY A 112 3.78 -1.06 17.31
CA GLY A 112 4.50 -0.28 18.31
C GLY A 112 4.64 1.20 17.99
N PHE A 113 3.98 1.73 16.94
CA PHE A 113 3.99 3.16 16.64
C PHE A 113 3.04 3.93 17.57
N SER A 114 3.42 5.16 17.91
CA SER A 114 2.49 6.11 18.51
C SER A 114 1.74 6.84 17.42
N VAL A 115 0.40 6.94 17.50
CA VAL A 115 -0.41 7.58 16.45
C VAL A 115 -1.12 8.80 16.99
N LYS A 116 -0.98 9.92 16.28
CA LYS A 116 -1.66 11.19 16.54
C LYS A 116 -2.60 11.52 15.39
N VAL A 117 -3.83 11.88 15.71
CA VAL A 117 -4.87 12.24 14.74
C VAL A 117 -5.32 13.67 15.03
N GLU A 118 -5.50 14.47 13.99
CA GLU A 118 -6.09 15.81 14.14
C GLU A 118 -7.55 15.70 14.55
N GLU A 119 -7.99 16.57 15.47
CA GLU A 119 -9.42 16.69 15.81
C GLU A 119 -10.28 16.88 14.56
N GLY A 120 -11.31 16.05 14.42
CA GLY A 120 -12.22 16.09 13.27
C GLY A 120 -11.63 15.63 11.92
N ALA A 121 -10.46 14.99 11.89
CA ALA A 121 -9.87 14.47 10.64
C ALA A 121 -10.78 13.45 9.92
N GLY A 122 -11.51 12.64 10.69
CA GLY A 122 -12.39 11.58 10.17
C GLY A 122 -13.85 11.98 10.02
N THR A 123 -14.26 13.19 10.42
CA THR A 123 -15.69 13.56 10.50
C THR A 123 -16.38 13.44 9.14
N SER A 124 -15.73 13.91 8.07
CA SER A 124 -16.26 13.81 6.70
C SER A 124 -16.31 12.36 6.18
N ALA A 125 -15.51 11.47 6.75
CA ALA A 125 -15.49 10.05 6.43
C ALA A 125 -16.48 9.24 7.28
N ALA A 126 -17.36 9.91 8.05
CA ALA A 126 -18.25 9.31 9.03
C ALA A 126 -17.52 8.53 10.14
N ILE A 127 -16.31 8.96 10.51
CA ILE A 127 -15.51 8.38 11.59
C ILE A 127 -15.37 9.43 12.70
N SER A 128 -15.95 9.16 13.86
CA SER A 128 -15.83 10.04 15.02
C SER A 128 -14.48 9.89 15.71
N ASP A 129 -14.00 10.96 16.36
CA ASP A 129 -12.74 10.97 17.10
C ASP A 129 -12.67 9.90 18.20
N ALA A 130 -13.81 9.59 18.84
CA ALA A 130 -13.91 8.50 19.82
C ALA A 130 -13.53 7.12 19.25
N LEU A 131 -13.74 6.87 17.94
CA LEU A 131 -13.33 5.61 17.30
C LEU A 131 -11.81 5.54 17.11
N TYR A 132 -11.15 6.68 16.95
CA TYR A 132 -9.69 6.74 16.89
C TYR A 132 -9.08 6.53 18.27
N GLU A 133 -9.63 7.17 19.30
CA GLU A 133 -9.21 6.99 20.69
C GLU A 133 -9.37 5.54 21.17
N ALA A 134 -10.50 4.89 20.82
CA ALA A 134 -10.76 3.50 21.17
C ALA A 134 -9.69 2.51 20.65
N VAL A 135 -8.98 2.89 19.59
CA VAL A 135 -7.93 2.09 18.96
C VAL A 135 -6.52 2.49 19.45
N GLY A 136 -6.43 3.47 20.34
CA GLY A 136 -5.17 3.92 20.96
C GLY A 136 -4.47 5.06 20.22
N ALA A 137 -5.18 5.78 19.34
CA ALA A 137 -4.69 7.06 18.83
C ALA A 137 -4.90 8.17 19.85
N THR A 138 -4.04 9.19 19.79
CA THR A 138 -4.19 10.43 20.57
C THR A 138 -4.74 11.53 19.67
N ILE A 139 -5.86 12.15 20.06
CA ILE A 139 -6.39 13.32 19.35
C ILE A 139 -5.57 14.56 19.75
N VAL A 140 -5.14 15.33 18.76
CA VAL A 140 -4.33 16.53 18.97
C VAL A 140 -4.74 17.66 18.02
N ASP A 141 -4.25 18.87 18.29
CA ASP A 141 -4.45 20.04 17.45
C ASP A 141 -3.62 19.98 16.15
N HIS A 142 -4.03 20.75 15.15
CA HIS A 142 -3.39 20.84 13.83
C HIS A 142 -1.87 21.01 13.94
N ALA A 143 -1.39 22.00 14.71
CA ALA A 143 0.05 22.28 14.81
C ALA A 143 0.84 21.15 15.47
N SER A 144 0.22 20.36 16.37
CA SER A 144 0.85 19.21 17.00
C SER A 144 0.92 17.98 16.10
N VAL A 145 -0.03 17.79 15.17
CA VAL A 145 0.04 16.67 14.21
C VAL A 145 1.25 16.80 13.30
N TRP A 146 1.49 18.00 12.76
CA TRP A 146 2.61 18.27 11.84
C TRP A 146 4.00 18.13 12.48
N LYS A 147 4.08 18.02 13.81
CA LYS A 147 5.34 17.74 14.54
C LYS A 147 5.72 16.26 14.57
N SER A 148 4.87 15.37 14.05
CA SER A 148 5.10 13.91 14.04
C SER A 148 6.23 13.50 13.07
N ASP A 149 6.88 12.37 13.33
CA ASP A 149 8.01 11.91 12.50
C ASP A 149 7.58 11.49 11.09
N ILE A 150 6.38 10.88 11.00
CA ILE A 150 5.78 10.39 9.76
C ILE A 150 4.40 11.02 9.64
N ILE A 151 4.12 11.69 8.54
CA ILE A 151 2.81 12.28 8.25
C ILE A 151 2.18 11.54 7.07
N THR A 152 0.94 11.09 7.26
CA THR A 152 0.19 10.37 6.23
C THR A 152 -1.02 11.18 5.81
N LYS A 153 -1.06 11.57 4.53
CA LYS A 153 -2.09 12.42 3.93
C LYS A 153 -2.53 11.81 2.59
N ILE A 154 -3.71 12.15 2.11
CA ILE A 154 -4.21 11.69 0.82
C ILE A 154 -3.70 12.60 -0.28
N HIS A 155 -4.09 13.88 -0.21
CA HIS A 155 -3.72 14.88 -1.20
C HIS A 155 -2.29 15.41 -0.98
N PRO A 156 -1.69 16.03 -2.02
CA PRO A 156 -0.45 16.77 -1.85
C PRO A 156 -0.64 17.83 -0.76
N PRO A 157 0.33 18.02 0.15
CA PRO A 157 0.25 19.11 1.11
C PRO A 157 0.30 20.46 0.40
N THR A 158 -0.31 21.46 1.01
CA THR A 158 -0.17 22.85 0.55
C THR A 158 1.26 23.34 0.78
N LEU A 159 1.66 24.45 0.17
CA LEU A 159 3.01 25.02 0.39
C LEU A 159 3.23 25.42 1.85
N GLU A 160 2.18 25.89 2.53
CA GLU A 160 2.20 26.23 3.96
C GLU A 160 2.39 24.99 4.83
N GLU A 161 1.64 23.92 4.54
CA GLU A 161 1.76 22.63 5.23
C GLU A 161 3.15 22.00 4.97
N ALA A 162 3.65 22.10 3.74
CA ALA A 162 4.97 21.57 3.36
C ALA A 162 6.10 22.28 4.11
N ALA A 163 5.96 23.56 4.44
CA ALA A 163 6.92 24.30 5.25
C ALA A 163 7.06 23.75 6.69
N LEU A 164 6.03 23.06 7.22
CA LEU A 164 6.03 22.50 8.57
C LEU A 164 6.79 21.15 8.67
N LEU A 165 7.15 20.55 7.53
CA LEU A 165 7.69 19.20 7.51
C LEU A 165 9.13 19.07 8.01
N GLU A 166 9.92 20.14 8.12
CA GLU A 166 11.27 20.19 8.75
C GLU A 166 11.98 18.82 8.98
N ASN A 167 12.48 18.18 7.91
CA ASN A 167 13.21 16.89 7.92
C ASN A 167 12.39 15.64 8.37
N ARG A 168 11.06 15.71 8.36
CA ARG A 168 10.12 14.61 8.64
C ARG A 168 9.78 13.84 7.37
N MET A 169 9.10 12.71 7.55
CA MET A 169 8.63 11.86 6.46
C MET A 169 7.20 12.21 6.07
N LEU A 170 6.93 12.34 4.77
CA LEU A 170 5.60 12.52 4.20
C LEU A 170 5.23 11.32 3.34
N ILE A 171 4.02 10.80 3.51
CA ILE A 171 3.44 9.76 2.66
C ILE A 171 2.10 10.28 2.16
N SER A 172 2.03 10.57 0.86
CA SER A 172 0.81 11.06 0.21
C SER A 172 0.83 10.85 -1.29
N MET A 173 -0.27 11.18 -1.98
CA MET A 173 -0.19 11.46 -3.41
C MET A 173 0.49 12.81 -3.59
N ILE A 174 1.55 12.89 -4.39
CA ILE A 174 2.36 14.11 -4.56
C ILE A 174 2.26 14.63 -5.99
N GLN A 175 2.15 13.74 -6.98
CA GLN A 175 2.12 14.10 -8.41
C GLN A 175 3.34 14.97 -8.78
N PRO A 176 4.58 14.47 -8.60
CA PRO A 176 5.78 15.29 -8.67
C PRO A 176 6.02 15.92 -10.05
N GLN A 177 5.46 15.36 -11.13
CA GLN A 177 5.55 15.94 -12.48
C GLN A 177 4.64 17.16 -12.68
N LEU A 178 3.61 17.33 -11.85
CA LEU A 178 2.68 18.46 -11.93
C LEU A 178 3.02 19.57 -10.93
N ASN A 179 3.70 19.22 -9.83
CA ASN A 179 3.93 20.10 -8.68
C ASN A 179 5.42 20.37 -8.44
N GLU A 180 6.10 21.02 -9.39
CA GLU A 180 7.54 21.32 -9.27
C GLU A 180 7.85 22.23 -8.07
N GLU A 181 7.01 23.24 -7.82
CA GLU A 181 7.17 24.17 -6.69
C GLU A 181 7.13 23.44 -5.33
N LEU A 182 6.19 22.49 -5.19
CA LEU A 182 6.07 21.67 -3.98
C LEU A 182 7.32 20.80 -3.78
N MET A 183 7.90 20.27 -4.86
CA MET A 183 9.11 19.47 -4.79
C MET A 183 10.32 20.30 -4.33
N THR A 184 10.45 21.53 -4.82
CA THR A 184 11.49 22.47 -4.34
C THR A 184 11.29 22.77 -2.85
N GLN A 185 10.06 23.06 -2.42
CA GLN A 185 9.75 23.31 -1.01
C GLN A 185 10.11 22.12 -0.11
N LEU A 186 9.72 20.91 -0.50
CA LEU A 186 10.04 19.68 0.25
C LEU A 186 11.56 19.44 0.32
N GLN A 187 12.29 19.80 -0.74
CA GLN A 187 13.75 19.71 -0.79
C GLN A 187 14.40 20.72 0.16
N GLU A 188 13.93 21.97 0.21
CA GLU A 188 14.41 23.00 1.13
C GLU A 188 14.24 22.57 2.59
N GLN A 189 13.09 21.96 2.90
CA GLN A 189 12.76 21.43 4.23
C GLN A 189 13.50 20.12 4.55
N LYS A 190 14.27 19.56 3.61
CA LYS A 190 14.96 18.25 3.73
C LYS A 190 14.00 17.11 4.08
N ALA A 191 12.71 17.26 3.75
CA ALA A 191 11.69 16.25 4.03
C ALA A 191 11.91 15.01 3.16
N THR A 192 11.57 13.83 3.71
CA THR A 192 11.57 12.58 2.96
C THR A 192 10.15 12.27 2.51
N ALA A 193 9.87 12.44 1.22
CA ALA A 193 8.53 12.25 0.68
C ALA A 193 8.39 10.95 -0.12
N PHE A 194 7.34 10.17 0.16
CA PHE A 194 6.95 8.98 -0.59
C PHE A 194 5.68 9.28 -1.38
N ALA A 195 5.83 9.42 -2.70
CA ALA A 195 4.74 9.63 -3.63
C ALA A 195 4.03 8.30 -3.93
N LEU A 196 2.81 8.12 -3.41
CA LEU A 196 2.01 6.91 -3.63
C LEU A 196 1.57 6.73 -5.08
N ASP A 197 1.46 7.82 -5.83
CA ASP A 197 1.17 7.84 -7.27
C ASP A 197 2.34 7.35 -8.14
N CYS A 198 3.56 7.34 -7.62
CA CYS A 198 4.77 6.94 -8.33
C CYS A 198 5.20 5.48 -8.03
N ILE A 199 4.35 4.68 -7.39
CA ILE A 199 4.68 3.29 -7.05
C ILE A 199 4.84 2.45 -8.34
N PRO A 200 6.00 1.82 -8.58
CA PRO A 200 6.21 1.04 -9.79
C PRO A 200 5.29 -0.18 -9.89
N ARG A 201 4.48 -0.24 -10.95
CA ARG A 201 3.54 -1.34 -11.22
C ARG A 201 4.18 -2.62 -11.77
N LEU A 202 5.51 -2.65 -11.89
CA LEU A 202 6.28 -3.78 -12.44
C LEU A 202 6.51 -4.90 -11.42
N LEU A 203 6.34 -4.61 -10.12
CA LEU A 203 6.62 -5.55 -9.03
C LEU A 203 5.31 -6.11 -8.49
N SER A 204 5.15 -7.43 -8.49
CA SER A 204 3.95 -8.09 -7.91
C SER A 204 3.69 -7.68 -6.46
N ARG A 205 4.75 -7.48 -5.66
CA ARG A 205 4.62 -6.98 -4.27
C ARG A 205 4.17 -5.52 -4.18
N GLY A 206 4.40 -4.72 -5.22
CA GLY A 206 3.98 -3.32 -5.29
C GLY A 206 2.47 -3.16 -5.47
N GLN A 207 1.78 -4.18 -5.99
CA GLN A 207 0.34 -4.14 -6.27
C GLN A 207 -0.49 -3.92 -5.00
N ALA A 208 -0.05 -4.44 -3.85
CA ALA A 208 -0.73 -4.24 -2.57
C ALA A 208 -0.72 -2.77 -2.09
N TYR A 209 0.20 -1.96 -2.63
CA TYR A 209 0.37 -0.54 -2.27
C TYR A 209 -0.14 0.40 -3.37
N ASP A 210 -0.70 -0.10 -4.48
CA ASP A 210 -1.16 0.73 -5.59
C ASP A 210 -2.47 1.45 -5.23
N VAL A 211 -2.31 2.67 -4.71
CA VAL A 211 -3.42 3.56 -4.35
C VAL A 211 -4.26 3.91 -5.56
N LEU A 212 -3.67 4.11 -6.74
CA LEU A 212 -4.41 4.49 -7.95
C LEU A 212 -5.36 3.39 -8.38
N SER A 213 -4.93 2.12 -8.30
CA SER A 213 -5.80 0.97 -8.59
C SER A 213 -6.92 0.82 -7.56
N SER A 214 -6.65 1.06 -6.27
CA SER A 214 -7.68 1.06 -5.22
C SER A 214 -8.73 2.16 -5.45
N GLN A 215 -8.31 3.38 -5.75
CA GLN A 215 -9.23 4.49 -6.01
C GLN A 215 -10.01 4.28 -7.32
N ALA A 216 -9.37 3.75 -8.37
CA ALA A 216 -10.05 3.43 -9.62
C ALA A 216 -11.16 2.37 -9.42
N ASN A 217 -10.93 1.38 -8.57
CA ASN A 217 -11.93 0.38 -8.22
C ASN A 217 -13.17 1.03 -7.58
N ILE A 218 -12.98 1.83 -6.53
CA ILE A 218 -14.07 2.54 -5.85
C ILE A 218 -14.81 3.48 -6.82
N ALA A 219 -14.07 4.19 -7.68
CA ALA A 219 -14.65 5.09 -8.68
C ALA A 219 -15.52 4.35 -9.70
N GLY A 220 -15.08 3.17 -10.18
CA GLY A 220 -15.87 2.33 -11.09
C GLY A 220 -17.20 1.89 -10.46
N TYR A 221 -17.16 1.43 -9.22
CA TYR A 221 -18.36 1.05 -8.47
C TYR A 221 -19.30 2.24 -8.22
N ARG A 222 -18.74 3.38 -7.77
CA ARG A 222 -19.54 4.59 -7.50
C ARG A 222 -20.18 5.12 -8.78
N ALA A 223 -19.51 5.05 -9.93
CA ALA A 223 -20.07 5.49 -11.21
C ALA A 223 -21.36 4.74 -11.57
N VAL A 224 -21.43 3.44 -11.30
CA VAL A 224 -22.66 2.65 -11.54
C VAL A 224 -23.78 3.08 -10.60
N ILE A 225 -23.49 3.33 -9.32
CA ILE A 225 -24.48 3.82 -8.35
C ILE A 225 -25.03 5.18 -8.76
N GLU A 226 -24.17 6.12 -9.13
CA GLU A 226 -24.61 7.46 -9.58
C GLU A 226 -25.44 7.35 -10.85
N THR A 227 -25.02 6.50 -11.80
CA THR A 227 -25.81 6.24 -13.01
C THR A 227 -27.17 5.66 -12.66
N ALA A 228 -27.25 4.73 -11.71
CA ALA A 228 -28.53 4.16 -11.27
C ALA A 228 -29.43 5.16 -10.55
N ASN A 229 -28.86 6.11 -9.80
CA ASN A 229 -29.60 7.17 -9.14
C ASN A 229 -30.19 8.17 -10.15
N GLU A 230 -29.42 8.53 -11.18
CA GLU A 230 -29.88 9.46 -12.23
C GLU A 230 -30.75 8.78 -13.30
N PHE A 231 -30.61 7.47 -13.49
CA PHE A 231 -31.37 6.74 -14.50
C PHE A 231 -32.80 6.44 -14.01
N GLY A 232 -33.78 7.10 -14.61
CA GLY A 232 -35.20 6.98 -14.23
C GLY A 232 -35.90 5.65 -14.57
N ARG A 233 -35.17 4.56 -14.78
CA ARG A 233 -35.70 3.23 -15.10
C ARG A 233 -34.94 2.14 -14.36
N PHE A 234 -35.53 0.96 -14.26
CA PHE A 234 -34.84 -0.19 -13.67
C PHE A 234 -33.64 -0.62 -14.53
N PHE A 235 -32.52 -0.89 -13.86
CA PHE A 235 -31.34 -1.52 -14.47
C PHE A 235 -31.63 -2.97 -14.85
N THR A 236 -32.22 -3.73 -13.94
CA THR A 236 -32.55 -5.13 -14.16
C THR A 236 -33.83 -5.27 -14.95
N GLY A 237 -33.82 -6.11 -15.98
CA GLY A 237 -35.04 -6.52 -16.67
C GLY A 237 -35.88 -7.41 -15.78
N GLN A 238 -37.18 -7.14 -15.68
CA GLN A 238 -38.09 -7.89 -14.81
C GLN A 238 -39.43 -8.13 -15.53
N MET A 239 -40.05 -9.27 -15.22
CA MET A 239 -41.44 -9.56 -15.59
C MET A 239 -42.33 -9.19 -14.42
N THR A 240 -43.27 -8.27 -14.64
CA THR A 240 -44.24 -7.83 -13.63
C THR A 240 -45.65 -8.13 -14.12
N ALA A 241 -46.63 -8.07 -13.20
CA ALA A 241 -48.05 -8.18 -13.58
C ALA A 241 -48.47 -7.08 -14.58
N ALA A 242 -47.79 -5.92 -14.55
CA ALA A 242 -48.02 -4.80 -15.46
C ALA A 242 -47.27 -4.92 -16.80
N GLY A 243 -46.51 -5.99 -17.02
CA GLY A 243 -45.78 -6.26 -18.25
C GLY A 243 -44.29 -6.48 -18.08
N LYS A 244 -43.60 -6.62 -19.22
CA LYS A 244 -42.15 -6.87 -19.31
C LYS A 244 -41.39 -5.56 -19.34
N VAL A 245 -40.50 -5.36 -18.38
CA VAL A 245 -39.52 -4.27 -18.40
C VAL A 245 -38.20 -4.81 -18.94
N PRO A 246 -37.68 -4.30 -20.07
CA PRO A 246 -36.38 -4.72 -20.59
C PRO A 246 -35.24 -4.22 -19.69
N PRO A 247 -34.11 -4.95 -19.62
CA PRO A 247 -32.93 -4.49 -18.89
C PRO A 247 -32.32 -3.24 -19.55
N ALA A 248 -31.59 -2.47 -18.76
CA ALA A 248 -30.78 -1.36 -19.27
C ALA A 248 -29.58 -1.89 -20.07
N THR A 249 -29.21 -1.14 -21.11
CA THR A 249 -27.99 -1.41 -21.88
C THR A 249 -26.93 -0.41 -21.46
N VAL A 250 -25.79 -0.89 -20.96
CA VAL A 250 -24.67 -0.06 -20.50
C VAL A 250 -23.47 -0.27 -21.41
N LEU A 251 -22.87 0.82 -21.87
CA LEU A 251 -21.61 0.81 -22.62
C LEU A 251 -20.51 1.42 -21.75
N VAL A 252 -19.47 0.63 -21.48
CA VAL A 252 -18.28 1.09 -20.75
C VAL A 252 -17.14 1.31 -21.73
N LEU A 253 -16.65 2.55 -21.83
CA LEU A 253 -15.53 2.91 -22.69
C LEU A 253 -14.23 2.92 -21.89
N GLY A 254 -13.39 1.90 -22.10
CA GLY A 254 -12.11 1.70 -21.44
C GLY A 254 -12.14 0.54 -20.44
N ALA A 255 -11.26 -0.45 -20.64
CA ALA A 255 -11.19 -1.68 -19.84
C ALA A 255 -10.04 -1.66 -18.80
N GLY A 256 -9.80 -0.50 -18.19
CA GLY A 256 -8.91 -0.39 -17.03
C GLY A 256 -9.58 -0.92 -15.75
N VAL A 257 -8.93 -0.73 -14.59
CA VAL A 257 -9.46 -1.20 -13.28
C VAL A 257 -10.86 -0.66 -13.01
N ALA A 258 -11.08 0.64 -13.20
CA ALA A 258 -12.40 1.27 -13.00
C ALA A 258 -13.47 0.71 -13.95
N GLY A 259 -13.14 0.54 -15.24
CA GLY A 259 -14.06 0.02 -16.23
C GLY A 259 -14.43 -1.44 -15.98
N PHE A 260 -13.47 -2.26 -15.57
CA PHE A 260 -13.73 -3.66 -15.23
C PHE A 260 -14.66 -3.78 -14.01
N VAL A 261 -14.47 -2.93 -13.00
CA VAL A 261 -15.35 -2.88 -11.83
C VAL A 261 -16.74 -2.37 -12.19
N ALA A 262 -16.86 -1.41 -13.11
CA ALA A 262 -18.17 -0.93 -13.57
C ALA A 262 -18.96 -1.99 -14.37
N ILE A 263 -18.27 -2.95 -14.98
CA ILE A 263 -18.89 -4.07 -15.71
C ILE A 263 -19.40 -5.15 -14.76
N GLY A 264 -18.68 -5.39 -13.65
CA GLY A 264 -18.97 -6.47 -12.70
C GLY A 264 -20.15 -6.17 -11.79
#